data_AF-A0A1S1NP64-F1
#
_entry.id   AF-A0A1S1NP64-F1
#
_cell.length_a   1.000
_cell.length_b   1.000
_cell.length_c   1.000
_cell.angle_alpha   90.00
_cell.angle_beta   90.00
_cell.angle_gamma   90.00
#
_symmetry.space_group_name_H-M   'P 1'
#
loop_
_entity.id
_entity.type
_entity.pdbx_description
1 polymer ?
#
loop_
_entity_poly.entity_id
_entity_poly.type
_entity_poly.pdbx_seq_one_letter_code
_entity_poly.pdbx_strand_id
1 'polypeptide(L)'
;MSSAYRRHRIAAGAAGVIAAGAAVAALITAPASRADPGAGCENQDLGTVCDGPIRPDNTFKRCSAVGALYIGKGRFLPAREACWVVDLNTNPDFGAGLPPYHIGG
;
A
#
# COMPACT_ATOMS: atom_id res chain seq x y z
N MET A 1 -42.33 18.23 -31.26
CA MET A 1 -42.46 19.02 -30.02
C MET A 1 -43.30 18.21 -29.04
N SER A 2 -42.95 18.16 -27.74
CA SER A 2 -43.76 17.69 -26.58
C SER A 2 -44.33 16.25 -26.63
N SER A 3 -44.17 15.30 -25.68
CA SER A 3 -43.96 15.32 -24.21
C SER A 3 -45.17 15.83 -23.42
N ALA A 4 -45.78 15.15 -22.42
CA ALA A 4 -45.57 13.83 -21.79
C ALA A 4 -46.96 13.21 -21.42
N TYR A 5 -47.31 12.50 -20.32
CA TYR A 5 -46.64 12.15 -19.04
C TYR A 5 -47.43 11.08 -18.23
N ARG A 6 -46.73 10.18 -17.49
CA ARG A 6 -47.18 9.51 -16.23
C ARG A 6 -48.30 8.43 -16.38
N ARG A 7 -48.56 7.48 -15.45
CA ARG A 7 -48.19 7.31 -14.02
C ARG A 7 -47.74 5.89 -13.61
N HIS A 8 -46.74 5.88 -12.72
CA HIS A 8 -46.37 4.92 -11.65
C HIS A 8 -47.10 3.55 -11.52
N ARG A 9 -46.29 2.48 -11.39
CA ARG A 9 -46.50 1.43 -10.39
C ARG A 9 -45.16 1.10 -9.71
N ILE A 10 -45.19 0.94 -8.38
CA ILE A 10 -44.08 0.37 -7.59
C ILE A 10 -44.48 -1.05 -7.22
N ALA A 11 -43.56 -2.00 -7.31
CA ALA A 11 -43.69 -3.33 -6.73
C ALA A 11 -42.33 -3.70 -6.13
N ALA A 12 -42.33 -4.12 -4.86
CA ALA A 12 -41.14 -4.58 -4.15
C ALA A 12 -41.16 -6.12 -4.06
N GLY A 13 -39.99 -6.76 -4.02
CA GLY A 13 -39.86 -8.20 -3.87
C GLY A 13 -38.39 -8.62 -3.81
N ALA A 14 -37.92 -9.03 -2.64
CA ALA A 14 -36.51 -9.35 -2.41
C ALA A 14 -36.16 -10.79 -2.79
N ALA A 15 -34.93 -11.00 -3.28
CA ALA A 15 -34.22 -12.28 -3.22
C ALA A 15 -32.70 -12.06 -3.40
N GLY A 16 -31.87 -12.89 -2.76
CA GLY A 16 -30.52 -13.17 -3.26
C GLY A 16 -29.34 -12.30 -2.82
N VAL A 17 -29.25 -11.87 -1.55
CA VAL A 17 -27.93 -11.47 -1.00
C VAL A 17 -27.10 -12.73 -0.74
N ILE A 18 -26.50 -13.29 -1.80
CA ILE A 18 -25.58 -14.43 -1.68
C ILE A 18 -24.21 -13.91 -1.23
N ALA A 19 -24.03 -13.84 0.09
CA ALA A 19 -22.73 -13.59 0.70
C ALA A 19 -21.85 -14.84 0.58
N ALA A 20 -21.01 -14.90 -0.46
CA ALA A 20 -20.06 -15.99 -0.67
C ALA A 20 -18.72 -15.46 -1.20
N GLY A 21 -17.65 -15.63 -0.43
CA GLY A 21 -16.30 -15.69 -0.99
C GLY A 21 -15.71 -14.39 -1.55
N ALA A 22 -16.13 -13.22 -1.08
CA ALA A 22 -15.29 -12.03 -1.18
C ALA A 22 -14.07 -12.22 -0.27
N ALA A 23 -13.11 -13.03 -0.72
CA ALA A 23 -11.77 -13.06 -0.16
C ALA A 23 -11.23 -11.63 -0.29
N VAL A 24 -11.10 -10.94 0.84
CA VAL A 24 -10.39 -9.67 0.88
C VAL A 24 -8.92 -10.01 0.68
N ALA A 25 -8.54 -10.18 -0.59
CA ALA A 25 -7.19 -9.91 -1.02
C ALA A 25 -6.88 -8.52 -0.46
N ALA A 26 -6.03 -8.48 0.57
CA ALA A 26 -5.56 -7.23 1.10
C ALA A 26 -4.92 -6.51 -0.09
N LEU A 27 -5.57 -5.45 -0.57
CA LEU A 27 -4.98 -4.60 -1.57
C LEU A 27 -3.67 -4.13 -0.95
N ILE A 28 -2.56 -4.63 -1.49
CA ILE A 28 -1.24 -4.09 -1.18
C ILE A 28 -1.21 -2.74 -1.88
N THR A 29 -1.86 -1.77 -1.23
CA THR A 29 -1.52 -0.36 -1.36
C THR A 29 -0.06 -0.29 -0.91
N ALA A 30 0.85 -0.37 -1.88
CA ALA A 30 2.27 -0.18 -1.66
C ALA A 30 2.51 1.15 -0.91
N PRO A 31 3.66 1.36 -0.25
CA PRO A 31 3.99 2.61 0.46
C PRO A 31 4.22 3.84 -0.45
N ALA A 32 3.43 3.98 -1.51
CA ALA A 32 3.15 5.20 -2.25
C ALA A 32 2.44 6.28 -1.40
N SER A 33 2.05 5.95 -0.16
CA SER A 33 1.54 6.88 0.86
C SER A 33 2.50 8.02 1.17
N ARG A 34 3.83 7.79 1.04
CA ARG A 34 4.87 8.78 1.37
C ARG A 34 6.10 8.80 0.47
N ALA A 35 6.36 7.78 -0.34
CA ALA A 35 7.52 7.78 -1.22
C ALA A 35 7.53 9.03 -2.14
N ASP A 36 8.70 9.63 -2.37
CA ASP A 36 8.78 10.87 -3.17
C ASP A 36 8.39 10.62 -4.64
N PRO A 37 7.90 11.62 -5.40
CA PRO A 37 7.54 11.44 -6.80
C PRO A 37 8.71 10.85 -7.61
N GLY A 38 8.45 9.77 -8.36
CA GLY A 38 9.50 9.00 -9.04
C GLY A 38 10.19 7.93 -8.17
N ALA A 39 9.55 7.48 -7.09
CA ALA A 39 10.10 6.41 -6.25
C ALA A 39 10.06 5.03 -6.92
N GLY A 40 11.16 4.29 -6.79
CA GLY A 40 11.21 2.85 -7.05
C GLY A 40 10.66 2.05 -5.87
N CYS A 41 10.12 0.86 -6.13
CA CYS A 41 9.55 -0.02 -5.10
C CYS A 41 9.91 -1.50 -5.33
N GLU A 42 10.29 -2.20 -4.27
CA GLU A 42 10.63 -3.62 -4.26
C GLU A 42 9.84 -4.37 -3.16
N ASN A 43 9.22 -5.49 -3.52
CA ASN A 43 8.50 -6.33 -2.55
C ASN A 43 9.46 -7.21 -1.76
N GLN A 44 9.20 -7.36 -0.47
CA GLN A 44 9.96 -8.15 0.50
C GLN A 44 9.03 -9.21 1.13
N ASP A 45 9.57 -10.26 1.75
CA ASP A 45 8.81 -11.40 2.30
C ASP A 45 7.59 -11.03 3.18
N LEU A 46 7.64 -9.88 3.85
CA LEU A 46 6.60 -9.41 4.77
C LEU A 46 5.98 -8.05 4.36
N GLY A 47 6.29 -7.50 3.18
CA GLY A 47 5.83 -6.16 2.80
C GLY A 47 6.48 -5.58 1.55
N THR A 48 6.68 -4.26 1.55
CA THR A 48 7.27 -3.51 0.42
C THR A 48 8.18 -2.41 0.94
N VAL A 49 9.31 -2.20 0.27
CA VAL A 49 10.20 -1.06 0.48
C VAL A 49 10.17 -0.19 -0.77
N CYS A 50 10.11 1.13 -0.61
CA CYS A 50 10.23 2.09 -1.71
C CYS A 50 11.24 3.18 -1.37
N ASP A 51 12.03 3.58 -2.37
CA ASP A 51 12.99 4.67 -2.26
C ASP A 51 12.61 5.81 -3.19
N GLY A 52 12.55 7.04 -2.68
CA GLY A 52 12.51 8.23 -3.53
C GLY A 52 13.77 8.37 -4.39
N PRO A 53 13.75 9.20 -5.45
CA PRO A 53 14.95 9.51 -6.23
C PRO A 53 16.04 10.14 -5.36
N ILE A 54 17.30 9.91 -5.74
CA ILE A 54 18.47 10.50 -5.08
C ILE A 54 18.48 12.02 -5.34
N ARG A 55 18.60 12.79 -4.26
CA ARG A 55 18.61 14.25 -4.25
C ARG A 55 20.01 14.80 -4.57
N PRO A 56 20.15 16.10 -4.92
CA PRO A 56 21.46 16.71 -5.18
C PRO A 56 22.44 16.72 -4.00
N ASP A 57 21.96 16.49 -2.77
CA ASP A 57 22.79 16.29 -1.57
C ASP A 57 23.25 14.83 -1.37
N ASN A 58 22.98 13.96 -2.36
CA ASN A 58 23.28 12.52 -2.34
C ASN A 58 22.52 11.76 -1.23
N THR A 59 21.36 12.28 -0.79
CA THR A 59 20.41 11.57 0.08
C THR A 59 19.20 11.06 -0.70
N PHE A 60 18.53 10.02 -0.20
CA PHE A 60 17.19 9.64 -0.65
C PHE A 60 16.30 9.31 0.55
N LYS A 61 14.99 9.21 0.34
CA LYS A 61 14.04 8.83 1.40
C LYS A 61 13.59 7.39 1.18
N ARG A 62 13.90 6.50 2.12
CA ARG A 62 13.38 5.14 2.18
C ARG A 62 12.08 5.11 2.95
N CYS A 63 11.12 4.32 2.48
CA CYS A 63 9.91 3.96 3.20
C CYS A 63 9.75 2.44 3.18
N SER A 64 9.52 1.82 4.35
CA SER A 64 9.22 0.41 4.50
C SER A 64 7.81 0.25 5.09
N ALA A 65 6.95 -0.50 4.42
CA ALA A 65 5.66 -0.92 4.96
C ALA A 65 5.64 -2.45 5.10
N VAL A 66 5.37 -2.92 6.31
CA VAL A 66 5.23 -4.34 6.63
C VAL A 66 3.75 -4.65 6.87
N GLY A 67 3.28 -5.70 6.22
CA GLY A 67 1.88 -6.13 6.27
C GLY A 67 1.43 -6.58 7.67
N ALA A 68 0.12 -6.57 7.85
CA ALA A 68 -0.52 -7.17 9.01
C ALA A 68 -0.32 -8.69 9.02
N LEU A 69 0.11 -9.27 10.16
CA LEU A 69 0.41 -10.70 10.25
C LEU A 69 -0.29 -11.35 11.46
N TYR A 70 -1.09 -12.39 11.20
CA TYR A 70 -1.65 -13.24 12.24
C TYR A 70 -0.63 -14.31 12.68
N ILE A 71 -0.27 -14.32 13.97
CA ILE A 71 0.77 -15.20 14.54
C ILE A 71 0.21 -16.25 15.51
N GLY A 72 -1.06 -16.64 15.29
CA GLY A 72 -1.75 -17.70 16.00
C GLY A 72 -2.16 -17.36 17.44
N LYS A 73 -3.03 -18.21 18.00
CA LYS A 73 -3.59 -18.07 19.37
C LYS A 73 -4.25 -16.71 19.63
N GLY A 74 -4.96 -16.16 18.64
CA GLY A 74 -5.62 -14.85 18.74
C GLY A 74 -4.67 -13.63 18.70
N ARG A 75 -3.37 -13.84 18.46
CA ARG A 75 -2.36 -12.78 18.44
C ARG A 75 -2.08 -12.30 17.02
N PHE A 76 -1.92 -10.99 16.88
CA PHE A 76 -1.81 -10.30 15.61
C PHE A 76 -0.73 -9.22 15.71
N LEU A 77 0.14 -9.15 14.72
CA LEU A 77 1.06 -8.03 14.52
C LEU A 77 0.36 -7.03 13.59
N PRO A 78 0.14 -5.77 14.01
CA PRO A 78 -0.44 -4.77 13.13
C PRO A 78 0.51 -4.45 11.98
N ALA A 79 -0.07 -4.00 10.86
CA ALA A 79 0.72 -3.38 9.80
C ALA A 79 1.48 -2.16 10.35
N ARG A 80 2.69 -1.92 9.84
CA ARG A 80 3.55 -0.80 10.25
C ARG A 80 4.20 -0.16 9.04
N GLU A 81 4.26 1.17 9.03
CA GLU A 81 4.98 1.98 8.04
C GLU A 81 6.04 2.81 8.77
N ALA A 82 7.25 2.87 8.22
CA ALA A 82 8.31 3.77 8.67
C ALA A 82 9.02 4.36 7.46
N CYS A 83 9.39 5.65 7.52
CA CYS A 83 10.21 6.31 6.51
C CYS A 83 11.37 7.06 7.16
N TRP A 84 12.54 7.06 6.52
CA TRP A 84 13.75 7.75 6.97
C TRP A 84 14.56 8.25 5.78
N VAL A 85 15.56 9.09 6.05
CA VAL A 85 16.51 9.55 5.04
C VAL A 85 17.74 8.64 5.09
N VAL A 86 18.19 8.18 3.93
CA VAL A 86 19.44 7.47 3.74
C VAL A 86 20.43 8.44 3.09
N ASP A 87 21.60 8.58 3.71
CA ASP A 87 22.69 9.44 3.24
C ASP A 87 23.81 8.58 2.64
N LEU A 88 24.07 8.75 1.33
CA LEU A 88 25.09 7.99 0.60
C LEU A 88 26.49 8.61 0.71
N ASN A 89 26.65 9.74 1.42
CA ASN A 89 27.96 10.35 1.69
C ASN A 89 28.68 9.75 2.91
N THR A 90 27.97 8.98 3.73
CA THR A 90 28.47 8.41 4.99
C THR A 90 28.41 6.87 4.96
N ASN A 91 28.03 6.21 6.05
CA ASN A 91 27.73 4.78 6.07
C ASN A 91 26.20 4.61 6.03
N PRO A 92 25.59 4.39 4.85
CA PRO A 92 24.15 4.50 4.66
C PRO A 92 23.35 3.47 5.46
N ASP A 93 22.43 3.92 6.30
CA ASP A 93 21.46 3.06 6.97
C ASP A 93 20.29 2.71 6.02
N PHE A 94 20.49 1.64 5.25
CA PHE A 94 19.45 1.04 4.42
C PHE A 94 18.32 0.35 5.22
N GLY A 95 18.42 0.26 6.55
CA GLY A 95 17.49 -0.44 7.43
C GLY A 95 17.82 -1.93 7.60
N ALA A 96 17.78 -2.42 8.83
CA ALA A 96 18.14 -3.80 9.15
C ALA A 96 17.22 -4.83 8.48
N GLY A 97 17.81 -5.75 7.70
CA GLY A 97 17.09 -6.80 6.98
C GLY A 97 16.36 -6.34 5.72
N LEU A 98 16.70 -5.15 5.18
CA LEU A 98 16.17 -4.60 3.94
C LEU A 98 17.27 -4.54 2.85
N PRO A 99 16.92 -4.29 1.57
CA PRO A 99 17.90 -4.29 0.48
C PRO A 99 19.04 -3.27 0.68
N PRO A 100 20.33 -3.68 0.65
CA PRO A 100 21.48 -2.81 0.94
C PRO A 100 21.91 -1.95 -0.28
N TYR A 101 20.93 -1.52 -1.08
CA TYR A 101 21.11 -0.72 -2.30
C TYR A 101 19.90 0.20 -2.49
N HIS A 102 20.06 1.25 -3.31
CA HIS A 102 18.97 2.16 -3.69
C HIS A 102 18.02 1.48 -4.70
N ILE A 103 16.72 1.56 -4.44
CA ILE A 103 15.67 1.01 -5.29
C ILE A 103 15.26 2.08 -6.31
N GLY A 104 15.86 2.02 -7.51
CA GLY A 104 15.63 3.01 -8.57
C GLY A 104 14.21 3.02 -9.15
N GLY A 105 13.79 4.19 -9.63
CA GLY A 105 12.53 4.45 -10.35
C GLY A 105 12.76 5.38 -11.54
#